data_AF-A0A485N6C1-F1
#
_entry.id   AF-A0A485N6C1-F1
#
_cell.length_a   1.000
_cell.length_b   1.000
_cell.length_c   1.000
_cell.angle_alpha   90.00
_cell.angle_beta   90.00
_cell.angle_gamma   90.00
#
_symmetry.space_group_name_H-M   'P 1'
#
loop_
_entity.id
_entity.type
_entity.pdbx_description
1 polymer ?
#
loop_
_entity_poly.entity_id
_entity_poly.type
_entity_poly.pdbx_seq_one_letter_code
_entity_poly.pdbx_strand_id
1 'polypeptide(L)'
;MASYFDEHDCEPLDSEQQARTNMLLELARSLFNRMDFEDLGLVVDWEHHLPPPAAKAVVENLPRRIIRGSQAELKCPVCLLEFEEEETAIEMPCHHLFHSSCILPWLSKTNSCPLCRHELPTDDDTYEEHRRDKARKQQQKHRLENLHGAMYT
;
A
#
# COMPACT_ATOMS: atom_id res chain seq x y z
N MET A 1 -4.52 -48.52 -27.13
CA MET A 1 -4.08 -47.14 -26.87
C MET A 1 -3.63 -47.13 -25.43
N ALA A 2 -2.32 -47.00 -25.19
CA ALA A 2 -1.80 -46.81 -23.83
C ALA A 2 -2.34 -45.48 -23.31
N SER A 3 -2.64 -45.38 -22.02
CA SER A 3 -3.06 -44.10 -21.46
C SER A 3 -1.86 -43.15 -21.43
N TYR A 4 -2.11 -41.84 -21.47
CA TYR A 4 -1.06 -40.81 -21.30
C TYR A 4 -0.19 -41.05 -20.05
N PHE A 5 -0.75 -41.69 -19.03
CA PHE A 5 -0.04 -42.04 -17.80
C PHE A 5 0.90 -43.24 -17.96
N ASP A 6 0.54 -44.19 -18.83
CA ASP A 6 1.38 -45.36 -19.16
C ASP A 6 2.58 -44.99 -20.05
N GLU A 7 2.46 -43.93 -20.87
CA GLU A 7 3.56 -43.43 -21.72
C GLU A 7 4.64 -42.68 -20.93
N HIS A 8 4.34 -42.32 -19.67
CA HIS A 8 5.20 -41.50 -18.81
C HIS A 8 5.62 -42.19 -17.49
N ASP A 9 5.46 -43.52 -17.38
CA ASP A 9 5.81 -44.32 -16.19
C ASP A 9 5.25 -43.72 -14.87
N CYS A 10 4.05 -43.14 -14.92
CA CYS A 10 3.43 -42.53 -13.75
C CYS A 10 2.68 -43.59 -12.95
N GLU A 11 3.36 -44.24 -12.00
CA GLU A 11 2.72 -45.20 -11.11
C GLU A 11 1.97 -44.50 -9.95
N PRO A 12 0.75 -44.96 -9.61
CA PRO A 12 0.00 -44.44 -8.47
C PRO A 12 0.78 -44.75 -7.18
N LEU A 13 1.00 -43.72 -6.36
CA LEU A 13 1.70 -43.87 -5.08
C LEU A 13 0.87 -44.76 -4.15
N ASP A 14 1.53 -45.71 -3.49
CA ASP A 14 0.93 -46.46 -2.38
C ASP A 14 0.33 -45.49 -1.35
N SER A 15 -0.78 -45.87 -0.72
CA SER A 15 -1.56 -44.99 0.17
C SER A 15 -0.73 -44.36 1.28
N GLU A 16 0.30 -45.05 1.78
CA GLU A 16 1.24 -44.54 2.79
C GLU A 16 2.23 -43.52 2.21
N GLN A 17 2.71 -43.73 0.99
CA GLN A 17 3.62 -42.83 0.27
C GLN A 17 2.88 -41.54 -0.18
N GLN A 18 1.63 -41.68 -0.59
CA GLN A 18 0.72 -40.58 -0.88
C GLN A 18 0.44 -39.74 0.37
N ALA A 19 0.21 -40.37 1.53
CA ALA A 19 0.01 -39.65 2.79
C ALA A 19 1.24 -38.85 3.22
N ARG A 20 2.45 -39.42 3.06
CA ARG A 20 3.72 -38.75 3.37
C ARG A 20 4.01 -37.58 2.44
N THR A 21 3.79 -37.74 1.14
CA THR A 21 3.97 -36.67 0.15
C THR A 21 2.95 -35.56 0.36
N ASN A 22 1.70 -35.88 0.63
CA ASN A 22 0.69 -34.89 1.01
C ASN A 22 1.07 -34.17 2.30
N MET A 23 1.58 -34.87 3.32
CA MET A 23 2.04 -34.24 4.56
C MET A 23 3.26 -33.34 4.31
N LEU A 24 4.22 -33.76 3.47
CA LEU A 24 5.38 -32.94 3.10
C LEU A 24 4.98 -31.73 2.25
N LEU A 25 4.01 -31.87 1.35
CA LEU A 25 3.48 -30.77 0.55
C LEU A 25 2.63 -29.83 1.40
N GLU A 26 1.87 -30.33 2.38
CA GLU A 26 1.17 -29.52 3.36
C GLU A 26 2.14 -28.83 4.33
N LEU A 27 3.24 -29.49 4.71
CA LEU A 27 4.32 -28.87 5.47
C LEU A 27 5.08 -27.83 4.62
N ALA A 28 5.34 -28.09 3.35
CA ALA A 28 5.97 -27.14 2.44
C ALA A 28 5.04 -25.96 2.15
N ARG A 29 3.75 -26.22 1.87
CA ARG A 29 2.71 -25.20 1.69
C ARG A 29 2.48 -24.41 2.97
N SER A 30 2.54 -25.08 4.13
CA SER A 30 2.60 -24.44 5.42
C SER A 30 3.85 -23.58 5.47
N LEU A 31 5.07 -24.07 5.30
CA LEU A 31 6.29 -23.25 5.33
C LEU A 31 6.31 -22.09 4.31
N PHE A 32 5.74 -22.27 3.11
CA PHE A 32 5.56 -21.23 2.09
C PHE A 32 4.45 -20.23 2.47
N ASN A 33 3.43 -20.65 3.22
CA ASN A 33 2.36 -19.83 3.78
C ASN A 33 2.58 -19.46 5.28
N ARG A 34 3.70 -19.86 5.89
CA ARG A 34 3.98 -19.87 7.35
C ARG A 34 5.43 -19.42 7.55
N MET A 35 5.69 -18.24 7.03
CA MET A 35 5.84 -17.18 8.00
C MET A 35 4.63 -16.26 7.93
N ASP A 36 3.53 -16.68 8.55
CA ASP A 36 2.59 -15.74 9.17
C ASP A 36 3.33 -15.12 10.36
N PHE A 37 4.36 -14.33 10.03
CA PHE A 37 5.14 -13.53 10.95
C PHE A 37 4.23 -12.51 11.68
N GLU A 38 3.06 -12.25 11.08
CA GLU A 38 1.95 -11.41 11.52
C GLU A 38 1.35 -11.88 12.87
N ASP A 39 1.20 -13.18 13.13
CA ASP A 39 0.57 -13.68 14.38
C ASP A 39 1.52 -13.71 15.60
N LEU A 40 2.84 -13.66 15.36
CA LEU A 40 3.85 -13.62 16.43
C LEU A 40 4.12 -12.20 16.96
N GLY A 41 3.46 -11.16 16.41
CA GLY A 41 3.70 -9.76 16.79
C GLY A 41 5.12 -9.28 16.53
N LEU A 42 5.86 -9.97 15.63
CA LEU A 42 7.25 -9.66 15.29
C LEU A 42 7.37 -8.72 14.08
N VAL A 43 6.28 -8.56 13.30
CA VAL A 43 6.09 -7.45 12.35
C VAL A 43 5.14 -6.44 12.95
N VAL A 44 5.45 -5.17 12.72
CA VAL A 44 4.50 -4.07 12.91
C VAL A 44 3.34 -4.30 11.93
N ASP A 45 2.13 -4.47 12.46
CA ASP A 45 0.93 -4.67 11.65
C ASP A 45 0.44 -3.34 11.08
N TRP A 46 1.07 -2.91 9.99
CA TRP A 46 0.78 -1.66 9.32
C TRP A 46 -0.64 -1.58 8.74
N GLU A 47 -1.41 -2.67 8.70
CA GLU A 47 -2.82 -2.63 8.29
C GLU A 47 -3.70 -1.97 9.35
N HIS A 48 -3.31 -2.05 10.62
CA HIS A 48 -4.05 -1.48 11.75
C HIS A 48 -3.39 -0.24 12.37
N HIS A 49 -2.17 0.11 11.97
CA HIS A 49 -1.49 1.31 12.42
C HIS A 49 -1.77 2.52 11.52
N LEU A 50 -1.89 3.70 12.16
CA LEU A 50 -1.88 4.96 11.41
C LEU A 50 -0.52 5.12 10.73
N PRO A 51 -0.49 5.62 9.48
CA PRO A 51 0.77 5.82 8.81
C PRO A 51 1.62 6.85 9.58
N PRO A 52 2.95 6.69 9.59
CA PRO A 52 3.85 7.55 10.34
C PRO A 52 3.77 9.00 9.84
N PRO A 53 4.33 9.95 10.60
CA PRO A 53 4.40 11.34 10.16
C PRO A 53 5.19 11.49 8.85
N ALA A 54 4.84 12.51 8.07
CA ALA A 54 5.61 12.86 6.89
C ALA A 54 7.04 13.29 7.28
N ALA A 55 8.00 12.99 6.41
CA ALA A 55 9.39 13.42 6.57
C ALA A 55 9.46 14.94 6.71
N LYS A 56 10.15 15.45 7.73
CA LYS A 56 10.17 16.89 8.02
C LYS A 56 10.69 17.71 6.84
N ALA A 57 11.74 17.20 6.19
CA ALA A 57 12.31 17.81 5.00
C ALA A 57 11.30 17.90 3.84
N VAL A 58 10.43 16.89 3.68
CA VAL A 58 9.39 16.92 2.64
C VAL A 58 8.35 18.00 2.96
N VAL A 59 7.89 18.06 4.22
CA VAL A 59 6.88 19.04 4.66
C VAL A 59 7.39 20.47 4.49
N GLU A 60 8.66 20.73 4.82
CA GLU A 60 9.27 22.06 4.67
C GLU A 60 9.41 22.51 3.20
N ASN A 61 9.62 21.56 2.29
CA ASN A 61 9.77 21.80 0.86
C ASN A 61 8.44 21.77 0.08
N LEU A 62 7.29 21.61 0.74
CA LEU A 62 6.00 21.65 0.06
C LEU A 62 5.77 23.02 -0.60
N PRO A 63 5.21 23.05 -1.82
CA PRO A 63 4.93 24.31 -2.51
C PRO A 63 3.94 25.16 -1.72
N ARG A 64 4.36 26.38 -1.39
CA ARG A 64 3.50 27.41 -0.80
C ARG A 64 2.94 28.28 -1.91
N ARG A 65 1.62 28.39 -1.98
CA ARG A 65 0.92 29.26 -2.94
C ARG A 65 0.23 30.39 -2.22
N ILE A 66 0.35 31.58 -2.80
CA ILE A 66 -0.42 32.74 -2.39
C ILE A 66 -1.76 32.66 -3.12
N ILE A 67 -2.85 32.65 -2.36
CA ILE A 67 -4.20 32.66 -2.89
C ILE A 67 -4.45 34.02 -3.55
N ARG A 68 -4.83 34.00 -4.83
CA ARG A 68 -5.20 35.21 -5.60
C ARG A 68 -6.71 35.26 -5.76
N GLY A 69 -7.30 36.44 -5.97
CA GLY A 69 -8.75 36.68 -5.92
C GLY A 69 -9.69 35.66 -6.61
N SER A 70 -9.28 34.94 -7.66
CA SER A 70 -10.10 33.87 -8.26
C SER A 70 -10.09 32.53 -7.49
N GLN A 71 -9.19 32.36 -6.54
CA GLN A 71 -9.02 31.18 -5.70
C GLN A 71 -9.57 31.39 -4.28
N ALA A 72 -10.00 32.61 -3.94
CA ALA A 72 -10.60 32.93 -2.63
C ALA A 72 -11.93 32.19 -2.38
N GLU A 73 -12.59 31.71 -3.45
CA GLU A 73 -13.80 30.88 -3.33
C GLU A 73 -13.49 29.42 -2.94
N LEU A 74 -12.22 29.00 -2.97
CA LEU A 74 -11.81 27.67 -2.53
C LEU A 74 -11.91 27.58 -1.00
N LYS A 75 -12.25 26.40 -0.51
CA LYS A 75 -12.39 26.13 0.93
C LYS A 75 -11.34 25.12 1.37
N CYS A 76 -10.70 25.38 2.50
CA CYS A 76 -9.83 24.41 3.13
C CYS A 76 -10.67 23.22 3.61
N PRO A 77 -10.43 21.99 3.14
CA PRO A 77 -11.25 20.81 3.49
C PRO A 77 -11.18 20.41 4.97
N VAL A 78 -10.18 20.91 5.70
CA VAL A 78 -9.95 20.56 7.11
C VAL A 78 -10.76 21.46 8.05
N CYS A 79 -10.73 22.78 7.86
CA CYS A 79 -11.49 23.72 8.68
C CYS A 79 -12.81 24.18 8.05
N LEU A 80 -13.04 23.85 6.78
CA LEU A 80 -14.21 24.23 5.97
C LEU A 80 -14.37 25.75 5.79
N LEU A 81 -13.31 26.53 6.02
CA LEU A 81 -13.26 27.97 5.83
C LEU A 81 -12.71 28.33 4.44
N GLU A 82 -13.18 29.45 3.90
CA GLU A 82 -12.67 30.07 2.67
C GLU A 82 -11.27 30.62 2.90
N PHE A 83 -10.46 30.65 1.84
CA PHE A 83 -9.13 31.26 1.89
C PHE A 83 -9.25 32.79 1.72
N GLU A 84 -8.42 33.52 2.45
CA GLU A 84 -8.33 34.98 2.29
C GLU A 84 -7.45 35.34 1.07
N GLU A 85 -7.71 36.50 0.47
CA GLU A 85 -6.85 37.02 -0.59
C GLU A 85 -5.46 37.34 -0.03
N GLU A 86 -4.41 36.99 -0.76
CA GLU A 86 -3.01 37.08 -0.33
C GLU A 86 -2.61 36.10 0.79
N GLU A 87 -3.49 35.20 1.20
CA GLU A 87 -3.17 34.17 2.20
C GLU A 87 -2.22 33.10 1.62
N THR A 88 -1.31 32.59 2.46
CA THR A 88 -0.38 31.51 2.09
C THR A 88 -0.98 30.14 2.40
N ALA A 89 -1.39 29.43 1.35
CA ALA A 89 -1.80 28.04 1.38
C ALA A 89 -0.63 27.11 1.04
N ILE A 90 -0.68 25.88 1.55
CA ILE A 90 0.25 24.80 1.20
C ILE A 90 -0.46 23.91 0.17
N GLU A 91 0.21 23.67 -0.95
CA GLU A 91 -0.23 22.74 -1.98
C GLU A 91 0.44 21.38 -1.78
N MET A 92 -0.36 20.32 -1.74
CA MET A 92 0.14 18.94 -1.73
C MET A 92 0.53 18.49 -3.13
N PRO A 93 1.38 17.45 -3.31
CA PRO A 93 1.73 16.90 -4.64
C PRO A 93 0.53 16.37 -5.44
N CYS A 94 -0.60 16.13 -4.78
CA CYS A 94 -1.89 15.79 -5.39
C CYS A 94 -2.74 17.01 -5.76
N HIS A 95 -2.19 18.23 -5.72
CA HIS A 95 -2.82 19.52 -6.04
C HIS A 95 -3.94 20.00 -5.10
N HIS A 96 -4.07 19.38 -3.93
CA HIS A 96 -4.99 19.85 -2.90
C HIS A 96 -4.36 20.97 -2.05
N LEU A 97 -5.14 22.02 -1.80
CA LEU A 97 -4.73 23.22 -1.06
C LEU A 97 -5.28 23.20 0.38
N PHE A 98 -4.45 23.62 1.32
CA PHE A 98 -4.81 23.71 2.74
C PHE A 98 -4.17 24.94 3.38
N HIS A 99 -4.79 25.46 4.44
CA HIS A 99 -4.11 26.45 5.29
C HIS A 99 -2.86 25.84 5.92
N SER A 100 -1.81 26.65 6.04
CA SER A 100 -0.57 26.25 6.72
C SER A 100 -0.84 25.76 8.15
N SER A 101 -1.76 26.41 8.86
CA SER A 101 -2.20 26.04 10.22
C SER A 101 -2.98 24.72 10.28
N CYS A 102 -3.63 24.31 9.18
CA CYS A 102 -4.43 23.08 9.12
C CYS A 102 -3.60 21.86 8.74
N ILE A 103 -2.74 21.98 7.71
CA ILE A 103 -2.04 20.82 7.15
C ILE A 103 -0.76 20.47 7.91
N LEU A 104 -0.04 21.44 8.48
CA LEU A 104 1.21 21.16 9.20
C LEU A 104 0.98 20.26 10.45
N PRO A 105 -0.04 20.51 11.31
CA PRO A 105 -0.34 19.61 12.43
C PRO A 105 -0.88 18.25 12.00
N TRP A 106 -1.44 18.15 10.79
CA TRP A 106 -1.88 16.88 10.23
C TRP A 106 -0.68 16.05 9.75
N LEU A 107 0.25 16.68 9.03
CA LEU A 107 1.46 16.05 8.50
C LEU A 107 2.46 15.63 9.58
N SER A 108 2.38 16.26 10.77
CA SER A 108 3.17 15.85 11.95
C SER A 108 2.63 14.60 12.64
N LYS A 109 1.43 14.12 12.26
CA LYS A 109 0.82 12.90 12.81
C LYS A 109 0.72 11.79 11.78
N THR A 110 0.47 12.14 10.52
CA THR A 110 0.30 11.18 9.41
C THR A 110 0.94 11.74 8.15
N ASN A 111 1.34 10.89 7.22
CA ASN A 111 1.95 11.32 5.96
C ASN A 111 0.95 11.52 4.80
N SER A 112 -0.35 11.40 5.05
CA SER A 112 -1.36 11.32 3.98
C SER A 112 -2.15 12.62 3.78
N CYS A 113 -2.57 12.89 2.54
CA CYS A 113 -3.48 13.98 2.24
C CYS A 113 -4.88 13.72 2.85
N PRO A 114 -5.46 14.67 3.60
CA PRO A 114 -6.79 14.52 4.19
C PRO A 114 -7.93 14.25 3.18
N LEU A 115 -7.76 14.67 1.93
CA LEU A 115 -8.77 14.55 0.88
C LEU A 115 -8.69 13.23 0.11
N CYS A 116 -7.53 12.94 -0.46
CA CYS A 116 -7.36 11.82 -1.40
C CYS A 116 -6.46 10.69 -0.88
N ARG A 117 -5.95 10.82 0.35
CA ARG A 117 -5.02 9.86 0.98
C ARG A 117 -3.70 9.66 0.23
N HIS A 118 -3.33 10.58 -0.66
CA HIS A 118 -2.00 10.57 -1.28
C HIS A 118 -0.92 10.67 -0.20
N GLU A 119 -0.02 9.69 -0.15
CA GLU A 119 1.02 9.57 0.88
C GLU A 119 2.30 10.30 0.48
N LEU A 120 2.84 11.09 1.40
CA LEU A 120 4.18 11.65 1.32
C LEU A 120 5.22 10.65 1.84
N PRO A 121 6.49 10.79 1.44
CA PRO A 121 7.58 10.04 2.06
C PRO A 121 7.70 10.31 3.57
N THR A 122 8.12 9.29 4.33
CA THR A 122 8.37 9.38 5.77
C THR A 122 9.85 9.15 6.10
N ASP A 123 10.25 9.51 7.33
CA ASP A 123 11.60 9.23 7.86
C ASP A 123 11.72 7.81 8.46
N ASP A 124 10.65 6.99 8.35
CA ASP A 124 10.60 5.62 8.88
C ASP A 124 10.90 4.63 7.75
N ASP A 125 12.12 4.11 7.72
CA ASP A 125 12.58 3.17 6.70
C ASP A 125 11.73 1.89 6.65
N THR A 126 11.25 1.41 7.81
CA THR A 126 10.47 0.16 7.88
C THR A 126 9.10 0.32 7.24
N TYR A 127 8.47 1.48 7.44
CA TYR A 127 7.22 1.83 6.78
C TYR A 127 7.41 2.02 5.26
N GLU A 128 8.50 2.67 4.86
CA GLU A 128 8.83 2.87 3.44
C GLU A 128 9.08 1.56 2.69
N GLU A 129 9.77 0.61 3.32
CA GLU A 129 9.92 -0.76 2.79
C GLU A 129 8.58 -1.47 2.67
N HIS A 130 7.75 -1.44 3.73
CA HIS A 130 6.41 -2.01 3.70
C HIS A 130 5.56 -1.43 2.56
N ARG A 131 5.60 -0.11 2.36
CA ARG A 131 4.89 0.58 1.27
C ARG A 131 5.33 0.09 -0.12
N ARG A 132 6.63 -0.07 -0.34
CA ARG A 132 7.19 -0.60 -1.60
C ARG A 132 6.77 -2.05 -1.85
N ASP A 133 6.80 -2.87 -0.80
CA ASP A 133 6.39 -4.27 -0.87
C ASP A 133 4.91 -4.44 -1.17
N LYS A 134 4.05 -3.63 -0.55
CA LYS A 134 2.61 -3.57 -0.83
C LYS A 134 2.34 -3.21 -2.28
N ALA A 135 3.02 -2.18 -2.81
CA ALA A 135 2.90 -1.79 -4.22
C ALA A 135 3.34 -2.90 -5.18
N ARG A 136 4.45 -3.60 -4.89
CA ARG A 136 4.93 -4.75 -5.67
C ARG A 136 3.90 -5.89 -5.71
N LYS A 137 3.32 -6.25 -4.56
CA LYS A 137 2.27 -7.26 -4.46
C LYS A 137 1.02 -6.86 -5.26
N GLN A 138 0.59 -5.59 -5.17
CA GLN A 138 -0.55 -5.09 -5.92
C GLN A 138 -0.32 -5.16 -7.44
N GLN A 139 0.88 -4.79 -7.91
CA GLN A 139 1.25 -4.90 -9.31
C GLN A 139 1.25 -6.36 -9.79
N GLN A 140 1.78 -7.29 -8.99
CA GLN A 140 1.75 -8.72 -9.30
C GLN A 140 0.33 -9.25 -9.41
N LYS A 141 -0.56 -8.87 -8.47
CA LYS A 141 -1.97 -9.24 -8.51
C LYS A 141 -2.66 -8.72 -9.77
N HIS A 142 -2.48 -7.44 -10.11
CA HIS A 142 -3.04 -6.86 -11.33
C HIS A 142 -2.53 -7.59 -12.59
N ARG A 143 -1.24 -7.94 -12.64
CA ARG A 143 -0.68 -8.72 -13.76
C ARG A 143 -1.33 -10.11 -13.87
N LEU A 144 -1.51 -10.79 -12.75
CA LEU A 144 -2.18 -12.10 -12.71
C LEU A 144 -3.64 -12.00 -13.14
N GLU A 145 -4.36 -10.98 -12.68
CA GLU A 145 -5.75 -10.71 -13.09
C GLU A 145 -5.86 -10.42 -14.58
N ASN A 146 -4.93 -9.64 -15.14
CA ASN A 146 -4.89 -9.39 -16.59
C ASN A 146 -4.62 -10.67 -17.40
N LEU A 147 -3.73 -11.55 -16.91
CA LEU A 147 -3.48 -12.86 -17.53
C LEU A 147 -4.72 -13.76 -17.44
N HIS A 148 -5.42 -13.74 -16.31
CA HIS A 148 -6.68 -14.46 -16.12
C HIS A 148 -7.71 -13.94 -17.13
N GLY A 149 -7.91 -12.63 -17.23
CA GLY A 149 -8.83 -12.01 -18.18
C GLY A 149 -8.54 -12.36 -19.65
N ALA A 150 -7.26 -12.39 -20.05
CA ALA A 150 -6.85 -12.75 -21.41
C ALA A 150 -7.08 -14.25 -21.76
N MET A 151 -7.29 -15.12 -20.77
CA MET A 151 -7.57 -16.54 -20.99
C MET A 151 -9.05 -16.82 -21.30
N TYR A 152 -9.98 -15.94 -20.87
CA TYR A 152 -11.43 -16.13 -21.03
C TYR A 152 -12.08 -15.19 -22.07
N THR A 153 -11.27 -14.50 -22.86
CA THR A 153 -11.69 -13.69 -24.03
C THR A 153 -11.24 -14.35 -25.32
#